data_AF-A0A9N7LTV8-F1
#
_entry.id   AF-A0A9N7LTV8-F1
#
_cell.length_a   1.000
_cell.length_b   1.000
_cell.length_c   1.000
_cell.angle_alpha   90.00
_cell.angle_beta   90.00
_cell.angle_gamma   90.00
#
_symmetry.space_group_name_H-M   'P 1'
#
loop_
_entity.id
_entity.type
_entity.pdbx_description
1 polymer ?
#
loop_
_entity_poly.entity_id
_entity_poly.type
_entity_poly.pdbx_seq_one_letter_code
_entity_poly.pdbx_strand_id
1 'polypeptide(L)' 'MMKLLEPERIGVTLSEELQLHPEQSTDAFVLYHHDAKYFNV' A
#
# COMPACT_ATOMS: atom_id res chain seq x y z
N MET A 1 2.94 -6.28 -1.82
CA MET A 1 3.13 -5.51 -0.58
C MET A 1 2.45 -6.18 0.62
N MET A 2 1.19 -6.63 0.51
CA MET A 2 0.45 -7.30 1.58
C MET A 2 1.23 -8.42 2.29
N LYS A 3 1.82 -9.35 1.52
CA LYS A 3 2.65 -10.43 2.07
C LYS A 3 3.90 -9.96 2.84
N LEU A 4 4.43 -8.79 2.51
CA LEU A 4 5.64 -8.25 3.15
C LEU A 4 5.30 -7.51 4.46
N LEU A 5 4.16 -6.80 4.48
CA LEU A 5 3.78 -5.93 5.59
C LEU A 5 2.88 -6.62 6.62
N GLU A 6 2.18 -7.69 6.24
CA GLU A 6 1.21 -8.40 7.09
C GLU A 6 0.19 -7.43 7.73
N PRO A 7 -0.56 -6.68 6.91
CA PRO A 7 -1.47 -5.62 7.36
C PRO A 7 -2.62 -6.14 8.23
N GLU A 8 -2.92 -7.44 8.20
CA GLU A 8 -3.94 -8.07 9.03
C GLU A 8 -3.65 -7.88 10.52
N ARG A 9 -2.36 -7.72 10.89
CA ARG A 9 -1.91 -7.40 12.26
C ARG A 9 -2.46 -6.07 12.78
N ILE A 10 -2.86 -5.17 11.88
CA ILE A 10 -3.48 -3.88 12.19
C ILE A 10 -4.94 -3.81 11.72
N GLY A 11 -5.54 -4.96 11.37
CA GLY A 11 -6.93 -5.04 10.94
C GLY A 11 -7.21 -4.55 9.52
N VAL A 12 -6.17 -4.40 8.68
CA VAL A 12 -6.32 -4.03 7.27
C VAL A 12 -6.22 -5.29 6.39
N THR A 13 -7.13 -5.44 5.44
CA THR A 13 -7.18 -6.58 4.51
C THR A 13 -7.31 -6.12 3.06
N LEU A 14 -7.01 -7.01 2.11
CA LEU A 14 -7.21 -6.79 0.68
C LEU A 14 -8.41 -7.62 0.19
N SER A 15 -9.35 -7.00 -0.51
CA SER A 15 -10.51 -7.66 -1.11
C SER A 15 -10.14 -8.48 -2.35
N GLU A 16 -11.10 -9.25 -2.87
CA GLU A 16 -10.94 -9.97 -4.14
C GLU A 16 -10.76 -9.00 -5.33
N GLU A 17 -11.42 -7.85 -5.28
CA GLU A 17 -11.30 -6.73 -6.22
C GLU A 17 -10.05 -5.87 -6.00
N LEU A 18 -9.13 -6.32 -5.14
CA LEU A 18 -7.87 -5.64 -4.81
C LEU A 18 -8.07 -4.27 -4.14
N GLN A 19 -9.15 -4.09 -3.39
CA GLN A 19 -9.38 -2.89 -2.58
C GLN A 19 -8.94 -3.12 -1.13
N LEU A 20 -8.47 -2.06 -0.48
CA LEU A 20 -8.15 -2.12 0.95
C LEU A 20 -9.41 -1.98 1.79
N HIS A 21 -9.52 -2.79 2.85
CA HIS A 21 -10.54 -2.66 3.88
C HIS A 21 -9.90 -2.38 5.24
N PRO A 22 -10.39 -1.38 6.00
CA PRO A 22 -11.42 -0.41 5.63
C PRO A 22 -11.01 0.46 4.43
N GLU A 23 -11.98 1.03 3.70
CA GLU A 23 -11.71 1.86 2.52
C GLU A 23 -10.87 3.11 2.84
N GLN A 24 -10.91 3.57 4.10
CA GLN A 24 -10.00 4.59 4.63
C GLN A 24 -8.63 4.00 5.02
N SER A 25 -8.06 3.19 4.14
CA SER A 25 -6.70 2.66 4.28
C SER A 25 -5.86 3.15 3.11
N THR A 26 -4.56 3.31 3.34
CA THR A 26 -3.63 3.71 2.29
C THR A 26 -2.36 2.88 2.40
N ASP A 27 -1.87 2.45 1.25
CA ASP A 27 -0.63 1.72 1.11
C ASP A 27 0.32 2.55 0.24
N ALA A 28 1.63 2.46 0.47
CA ALA A 28 2.60 3.31 -0.21
C ALA A 28 4.00 2.70 -0.23
N PHE A 29 4.80 3.09 -1.23
CA PHE A 29 6.24 2.86 -1.22
C PHE A 29 6.97 4.09 -0.71
N VAL A 30 7.99 3.86 0.12
CA VAL A 30 8.92 4.91 0.58
C VAL A 30 10.25 4.71 -0.14
N LEU A 31 10.68 5.72 -0.89
CA LEU A 31 11.95 5.71 -1.62
C LEU A 31 12.87 6.81 -1.09
N TYR A 32 14.14 6.49 -0.87
CA TYR A 32 15.12 7.44 -0.33
C TYR A 32 15.92 8.20 -1.39
N HIS A 33 15.83 7.82 -2.67
CA HIS A 33 16.66 8.42 -3.72
C HIS A 33 16.35 9.91 -3.91
N HIS A 34 17.38 10.76 -3.94
CA HIS A 34 17.23 12.21 -4.03
C HIS A 34 16.44 12.67 -5.28
N ASP A 35 16.63 11.95 -6.39
CA ASP A 35 15.95 12.27 -7.65
C ASP A 35 14.62 11.51 -7.85
N ALA A 36 14.11 10.82 -6.82
CA ALA A 36 12.83 10.13 -6.92
C ALA A 36 11.70 11.14 -7.15
N LYS A 37 10.89 10.90 -8.20
CA LYS A 37 9.77 11.76 -8.61
C LYS A 37 8.60 10.91 -9.09
N TYR A 38 7.40 11.47 -9.01
CA TYR A 38 6.22 10.92 -9.64
C TYR A 38 6.26 11.20 -11.15
N PHE A 39 5.89 10.20 -11.94
CA PHE A 39 5.73 10.32 -13.39
C PHE A 39 4.34 9.78 -13.76
N ASN A 40 3.69 10.43 -14.72
CA ASN A 40 2.49 9.88 -15.34
C ASN A 40 2.95 8.93 -16.46
N VAL A 41 2.43 7.70 -16.46
CA VAL A 41 2.67 6.66 -17.48
C VAL A 41 1.41 6.45 -18.29
#